data_AF-U4UV74-F1
#
_entry.id   AF-U4UV74-F1
#
_cell.length_a   1.000
_cell.length_b   1.000
_cell.length_c   1.000
_cell.angle_alpha   90.00
_cell.angle_beta   90.00
_cell.angle_gamma   90.00
#
_symmetry.space_group_name_H-M   'P 1'
#
loop_
_entity.id
_entity.type
_entity.pdbx_description
1 polymer ?
#
loop_
_entity_poly.entity_id
_entity_poly.type
_entity_poly.pdbx_seq_one_letter_code
_entity_poly.pdbx_strand_id
1 'polypeptide(L)'
;MRLDLDGLAAASREALVAEWREVVGRPHPKHLSKPLMVLILSHAYQVDTVGGYTKRLNSRLKKAARRDVVRPAFKPGSRFVREYHGVTHVVEVNDAGHFMWNGAVRLTSPSISI
;
A
#
# COMPACT_ATOMS: atom_id res chain seq x y z
N MET A 1 -5.29 -10.70 23.56
CA MET A 1 -4.13 -10.33 24.40
C MET A 1 -3.17 -9.63 23.46
N ARG A 2 -2.87 -8.35 23.70
CA ARG A 2 -2.00 -7.56 22.81
C ARG A 2 -0.60 -8.16 22.85
N LEU A 3 -0.08 -8.54 21.68
CA LEU A 3 1.30 -9.02 21.55
C LEU A 3 2.28 -7.87 21.84
N ASP A 4 3.50 -8.17 22.29
CA ASP A 4 4.61 -7.22 22.27
C ASP A 4 5.32 -7.25 20.90
N LEU A 5 6.40 -6.49 20.72
CA LEU A 5 7.09 -6.38 19.43
C LEU A 5 7.73 -7.71 19.01
N ASP A 6 8.34 -8.43 19.96
CA ASP A 6 8.94 -9.73 19.70
C ASP A 6 7.85 -10.78 19.39
N GLY A 7 6.73 -10.72 20.11
CA GLY A 7 5.54 -11.52 19.86
C GLY A 7 4.95 -11.26 18.47
N LEU A 8 4.89 -10.02 18.00
CA LEU A 8 4.47 -9.71 16.62
C LEU A 8 5.43 -10.30 15.59
N ALA A 9 6.74 -10.21 15.81
CA ALA A 9 7.73 -10.74 14.88
C ALA A 9 7.63 -12.28 14.74
N ALA A 10 7.38 -12.97 15.84
CA ALA A 10 7.24 -14.43 15.89
C ALA A 10 5.84 -14.92 15.46
N ALA A 11 4.80 -14.10 15.58
CA ALA A 11 3.40 -14.49 15.39
C ALA A 11 3.12 -15.19 14.05
N SER A 12 2.17 -16.12 14.04
CA SER A 12 1.69 -16.71 12.79
C SER A 12 0.92 -15.67 11.96
N ARG A 13 0.65 -15.97 10.69
CA ARG A 13 -0.12 -15.05 9.84
C ARG A 13 -1.55 -14.90 10.35
N GLU A 14 -2.15 -15.97 10.85
CA GLU A 14 -3.50 -15.99 11.43
C GLU A 14 -3.57 -15.10 12.66
N ALA A 15 -2.57 -15.20 13.55
CA ALA A 15 -2.45 -14.33 14.72
C ALA A 15 -2.30 -12.85 14.33
N LEU A 16 -1.48 -12.55 13.31
CA LEU A 16 -1.34 -11.18 12.80
C LEU A 16 -2.62 -10.65 12.15
N VAL A 17 -3.41 -11.50 11.49
CA VAL A 17 -4.73 -11.11 10.94
C VAL A 17 -5.71 -10.80 12.05
N ALA A 18 -5.71 -11.58 13.14
CA ALA A 18 -6.52 -11.31 14.31
C ALA A 18 -6.13 -9.97 14.96
N GLU A 19 -4.83 -9.77 15.23
CA GLU A 19 -4.32 -8.52 15.82
C GLU A 19 -4.60 -7.31 14.92
N TRP A 20 -4.48 -7.47 13.59
CA TRP A 20 -4.85 -6.43 12.63
C TRP A 20 -6.30 -5.97 12.77
N ARG A 21 -7.24 -6.90 12.98
CA ARG A 21 -8.66 -6.53 13.16
C ARG A 21 -8.85 -5.67 14.40
N GLU A 22 -8.19 -6.02 15.49
CA GLU A 22 -8.27 -5.29 16.75
C GLU A 22 -7.61 -3.90 16.66
N VAL A 23 -6.41 -3.81 16.08
CA VAL A 23 -5.60 -2.59 16.07
C VAL A 23 -6.00 -1.62 14.95
N VAL A 24 -6.27 -2.15 13.76
CA VAL A 24 -6.51 -1.35 12.55
C VAL A 24 -8.01 -1.17 12.27
N GLY A 25 -8.86 -2.05 12.82
CA GLY A 25 -10.33 -1.96 12.69
C GLY A 25 -10.87 -2.17 11.27
N ARG A 26 -10.03 -2.64 10.33
CA ARG A 26 -10.37 -2.86 8.92
C ARG A 26 -9.82 -4.19 8.45
N PRO A 27 -10.43 -4.85 7.45
CA PRO A 27 -9.86 -6.07 6.89
C PRO A 27 -8.46 -5.83 6.32
N HIS A 28 -7.52 -6.72 6.65
CA HIS A 28 -6.18 -6.70 6.06
C HIS A 28 -6.26 -6.88 4.52
N PRO A 29 -5.40 -6.23 3.74
CA PRO A 29 -5.29 -6.50 2.30
C PRO A 29 -4.86 -7.95 2.04
N LYS A 30 -5.52 -8.63 1.10
CA LYS A 30 -5.32 -10.07 0.81
C LYS A 30 -3.85 -10.44 0.53
N HIS A 31 -3.11 -9.55 -0.13
CA HIS A 31 -1.73 -9.78 -0.54
C HIS A 31 -0.70 -9.04 0.33
N LEU A 32 -1.10 -8.58 1.52
CA LEU A 32 -0.16 -7.96 2.44
C LEU A 32 0.81 -9.01 2.99
N SER A 33 2.11 -8.74 2.87
CA SER A 33 3.15 -9.66 3.34
C SER A 33 3.22 -9.66 4.87
N LYS A 34 3.61 -10.81 5.45
CA LYS A 34 3.79 -10.96 6.90
C LYS A 34 4.74 -9.90 7.48
N PRO A 35 5.93 -9.62 6.91
CA PRO A 35 6.82 -8.59 7.45
C PRO A 35 6.18 -7.20 7.46
N LEU A 36 5.40 -6.87 6.43
CA LEU A 36 4.73 -5.57 6.37
C LEU A 36 3.57 -5.46 7.37
N MET A 37 2.86 -6.56 7.63
CA MET A 37 1.87 -6.61 8.72
C MET A 37 2.53 -6.31 10.07
N VAL A 38 3.66 -6.93 10.37
CA VAL A 38 4.43 -6.70 11.61
C VAL A 38 4.84 -5.23 11.74
N LEU A 39 5.38 -4.64 10.67
CA LEU A 39 5.79 -3.22 10.69
C LEU A 39 4.61 -2.28 10.96
N ILE A 40 3.47 -2.50 10.30
CA ILE A 40 2.29 -1.65 10.46
C ILE A 40 1.72 -1.77 11.89
N LEU A 41 1.61 -2.99 12.41
CA LEU A 41 1.13 -3.24 13.77
C LEU A 41 2.09 -2.65 14.82
N SER A 42 3.39 -2.85 14.64
CA SER A 42 4.42 -2.29 15.53
C SER A 42 4.35 -0.76 15.54
N HIS A 43 4.19 -0.14 14.37
CA HIS A 43 4.01 1.30 14.27
C HIS A 43 2.72 1.77 14.97
N ALA A 44 1.61 1.04 14.81
CA ALA A 44 0.37 1.36 15.52
C ALA A 44 0.54 1.28 17.05
N TYR A 45 1.28 0.28 17.54
CA TYR A 45 1.62 0.19 18.96
C TYR A 45 2.45 1.37 19.44
N GLN A 46 3.47 1.75 18.68
CA GLN A 46 4.32 2.90 19.00
C GLN A 46 3.53 4.20 19.06
N VAL A 47 2.61 4.44 18.11
CA VAL A 47 1.76 5.63 18.11
C VAL A 47 0.86 5.69 19.34
N ASP A 48 0.35 4.56 19.80
CA ASP A 48 -0.51 4.45 20.98
C ASP A 48 0.26 4.69 22.29
N THR A 49 1.52 4.24 22.38
CA THR A 49 2.34 4.39 23.60
C THR A 49 3.13 5.69 23.67
N VAL A 50 3.78 6.08 22.56
CA VAL A 50 4.71 7.21 22.50
C VAL A 50 4.03 8.46 21.93
N GLY A 51 2.87 8.30 21.29
CA GLY A 51 2.17 9.36 20.59
C GLY A 51 2.47 9.37 19.09
N GLY A 52 1.58 10.02 18.34
CA GLY A 52 1.70 10.14 16.89
C GLY A 52 2.69 11.21 16.43
N TYR A 53 2.72 11.43 15.11
CA TYR A 53 3.55 12.48 14.51
C TYR A 53 3.18 13.87 15.02
N THR A 54 4.18 14.76 15.12
CA THR A 54 3.96 16.18 15.39
C THR A 54 2.97 16.79 14.39
N LYS A 55 2.20 17.80 14.82
CA LYS A 55 1.21 18.48 13.94
C LYS A 55 1.83 18.95 12.63
N ARG A 56 3.06 19.46 12.66
CA ARG A 56 3.83 19.89 11.48
C ARG A 56 4.14 18.71 10.55
N LEU A 57 4.62 17.60 11.08
CA LEU A 57 4.94 16.42 10.28
C LEU A 57 3.66 15.80 9.67
N ASN A 58 2.61 15.67 10.47
CA ASN A 58 1.31 15.15 10.02
C ASN A 58 0.72 16.02 8.89
N SER A 59 0.77 17.35 9.04
CA SER A 59 0.36 18.29 7.99
C SER A 59 1.18 18.11 6.70
N ARG A 60 2.50 17.96 6.82
CA ARG A 60 3.38 17.72 5.66
C ARG A 60 3.07 16.39 4.97
N LEU A 61 2.84 15.32 5.73
CA LEU A 61 2.45 14.01 5.19
C LEU A 61 1.09 14.08 4.47
N LYS A 62 0.08 14.74 5.08
CA LYS A 62 -1.22 14.96 4.43
C LYS A 62 -1.08 15.77 3.14
N LYS A 63 -0.23 16.80 3.11
CA LYS A 63 0.03 17.59 1.89
C LYS A 63 0.75 16.76 0.83
N ALA A 64 1.72 15.93 1.22
CA ALA A 64 2.42 15.03 0.30
C ALA A 64 1.50 13.96 -0.29
N ALA A 65 0.64 13.36 0.52
CA ALA A 65 -0.37 12.39 0.06
C ALA A 65 -1.41 13.01 -0.90
N ARG A 66 -1.64 14.33 -0.80
CA ARG A 66 -2.50 15.10 -1.71
C ARG A 66 -1.77 15.65 -2.92
N ARG A 67 -0.44 15.67 -2.95
CA ARG A 67 0.25 15.99 -4.18
C ARG A 67 -0.12 14.87 -5.12
N ASP A 68 -0.92 15.19 -6.12
CA ASP A 68 -0.95 14.38 -7.32
C ASP A 68 0.51 14.17 -7.69
N VAL A 69 0.93 12.91 -7.69
CA VAL A 69 2.09 12.52 -8.49
C VAL A 69 1.80 13.16 -9.82
N VAL A 70 2.63 14.13 -10.26
CA VAL A 70 2.45 14.76 -11.56
C VAL A 70 2.50 13.62 -12.55
N ARG A 71 1.33 13.13 -12.94
CA ARG A 71 1.22 12.01 -13.85
C ARG A 71 1.63 12.63 -15.18
N PRO A 72 2.64 12.10 -15.87
CA PRO A 72 2.84 12.46 -17.25
C PRO A 72 1.49 12.28 -17.95
N ALA A 73 0.99 13.32 -18.61
CA ALA A 73 -0.25 13.23 -19.35
C ALA A 73 0.00 12.32 -20.56
N PHE A 74 -0.25 11.03 -20.39
CA PHE A 74 -0.15 10.07 -21.48
C PHE A 74 -1.40 10.20 -22.35
N LYS A 75 -1.21 10.25 -23.66
CA LYS A 75 -2.32 10.28 -24.60
C LYS A 75 -3.09 8.95 -24.53
N PRO A 76 -4.43 8.94 -24.65
CA PRO A 76 -5.16 7.72 -24.94
C PRO A 76 -4.51 6.94 -26.09
N GLY A 77 -4.45 5.62 -25.96
CA GLY A 77 -3.72 4.72 -26.86
C GLY A 77 -2.22 4.60 -26.57
N SER A 78 -1.66 5.33 -25.60
CA SER A 78 -0.27 5.12 -25.17
C SER A 78 -0.11 3.70 -24.64
N ARG A 79 0.93 3.00 -25.10
CA ARG A 79 1.22 1.62 -24.72
C ARG A 79 2.63 1.49 -24.17
N PHE A 80 2.75 0.92 -22.98
CA PHE A 80 4.01 0.58 -22.33
C PHE A 80 4.16 -0.93 -22.34
N VAL A 81 5.27 -1.40 -22.88
CA VAL A 81 5.58 -2.83 -22.94
C VAL A 81 6.86 -3.07 -22.17
N ARG A 82 6.82 -3.98 -21.21
CA ARG A 82 8.01 -4.39 -20.45
C ARG A 82 8.01 -5.90 -20.29
N GLU A 83 9.16 -6.52 -20.57
CA GLU A 83 9.41 -7.89 -20.18
C GLU A 83 9.95 -7.93 -18.73
N TYR A 84 9.37 -8.81 -17.92
CA TYR A 84 9.85 -9.07 -16.56
C TYR A 84 9.69 -10.57 -16.26
N HIS A 85 10.78 -11.23 -15.88
CA HIS A 85 10.84 -12.69 -15.69
C HIS A 85 10.22 -13.49 -16.85
N GLY A 86 10.51 -13.11 -18.10
CA GLY A 86 9.98 -13.78 -19.29
C GLY A 86 8.49 -13.55 -19.57
N VAL A 87 7.82 -12.71 -18.78
CA VAL A 87 6.43 -12.30 -19.00
C VAL A 87 6.40 -10.91 -19.60
N THR A 88 5.73 -10.76 -20.75
CA THR A 88 5.45 -9.45 -21.33
C THR A 88 4.28 -8.81 -20.61
N HIS A 89 4.54 -7.68 -19.95
CA HIS A 89 3.52 -6.83 -19.34
C HIS A 89 3.19 -5.68 -20.28
N VAL A 90 1.92 -5.58 -20.67
CA VAL A 90 1.40 -4.48 -21.50
C VAL A 90 0.52 -3.59 -20.62
N VAL A 91 0.84 -2.31 -20.58
CA VAL A 91 0.01 -1.28 -19.96
C VAL A 91 -0.45 -0.31 -21.03
N GLU A 92 -1.76 -0.12 -21.17
CA GLU A 92 -2.38 0.79 -22.14
C GLU A 92 -3.16 1.89 -21.43
N VAL A 93 -3.20 3.08 -22.01
CA VAL A 93 -4.02 4.19 -21.52
C VAL A 93 -5.30 4.24 -22.34
N ASN A 94 -6.45 4.04 -21.71
CA ASN A 94 -7.73 4.12 -22.40
C ASN A 94 -8.19 5.57 -22.62
N ASP A 95 -9.33 5.74 -23.28
CA ASP A 95 -9.90 7.07 -23.60
C ASP A 95 -10.27 7.88 -22.35
N ALA A 96 -10.52 7.22 -21.21
CA ALA A 96 -10.75 7.85 -19.92
C ALA A 96 -9.44 8.20 -19.17
N GLY A 97 -8.27 7.94 -19.76
CA GLY A 97 -6.97 8.16 -19.13
C GLY A 97 -6.60 7.13 -18.06
N HIS A 98 -7.32 6.00 -17.99
CA HIS A 98 -7.03 4.91 -17.06
C HIS A 98 -6.01 3.94 -17.64
N PHE A 99 -5.13 3.43 -16.78
CA PHE A 99 -4.20 2.37 -17.14
C PHE A 99 -4.90 1.01 -17.13
N MET A 100 -4.79 0.29 -18.23
CA MET A 100 -5.23 -1.09 -18.40
C MET A 100 -4.00 -1.99 -18.45
N TRP A 101 -3.95 -3.02 -17.62
CA TRP A 101 -2.87 -4.01 -17.65
C TRP A 101 -3.39 -5.29 -18.29
N ASN A 102 -2.75 -5.72 -19.39
CA ASN A 102 -3.13 -6.91 -20.16
C ASN A 102 -4.66 -6.97 -20.44
N GLY A 103 -5.27 -5.83 -20.81
CA GLY A 103 -6.69 -5.71 -21.14
C GLY A 103 -7.65 -5.60 -19.94
N ALA A 104 -7.17 -5.66 -18.70
CA ALA A 104 -8.00 -5.48 -17.50
C ALA A 104 -7.76 -4.11 -16.84
N VAL A 105 -8.85 -3.44 -16.45
CA VAL A 105 -8.77 -2.26 -15.59
C VAL A 105 -8.29 -2.70 -14.21
N ARG A 106 -7.04 -2.39 -13.90
CA ARG A 106 -6.59 -2.38 -12.50
C ARG A 106 -6.78 -0.97 -11.99
N LEU A 107 -7.66 -0.83 -10.99
CA LEU A 107 -7.57 0.31 -10.09
C LEU A 107 -6.19 0.20 -9.45
N THR A 108 -5.24 0.99 -9.95
CA THR A 108 -4.00 1.21 -9.25
C THR A 108 -4.40 1.77 -7.90
N SER A 109 -4.25 0.96 -6.84
CA SER A 109 -4.11 1.55 -5.52
C SER A 109 -2.99 2.58 -5.66
N PRO A 110 -3.18 3.84 -5.25
CA PRO A 110 -2.27 4.94 -5.56
C PRO A 110 -0.84 4.79 -4.99
N SER A 111 -0.48 3.62 -4.46
CA SER A 111 0.76 3.35 -3.73
C SER A 111 1.61 2.19 -4.28
N ILE A 112 1.41 1.71 -5.50
CA ILE A 112 2.39 0.80 -6.12
C ILE A 112 3.41 1.65 -6.87
N SER A 113 4.48 2.03 -6.16
CA SER A 113 5.74 2.45 -6.78
C SER A 113 6.41 1.23 -7.41
N ILE A 114 6.77 1.39 -8.69
CA ILE A 114 7.61 0.58 -9.59
C ILE A 114 8.12 -0.75 -9.04
#